data_AF-A0A3P6BNC6-F1
#
_entry.id   AF-A0A3P6BNC6-F1
#
_cell.length_a   1.000
_cell.length_b   1.000
_cell.length_c   1.000
_cell.angle_alpha   90.00
_cell.angle_beta   90.00
_cell.angle_gamma   90.00
#
_symmetry.space_group_name_H-M   'P 1'
#
loop_
_entity.id
_entity.type
_entity.pdbx_description
1 polymer ?
#
loop_
_entity_poly.entity_id
_entity_poly.type
_entity_poly.pdbx_seq_one_letter_code
_entity_poly.pdbx_strand_id
1 'polypeptide(L)'
;MHPPDLKMLETNSGVRGSGGSFRGKSQASSSNTTEGNSRSHVVVMAGRWIMYDNGGWDFKIDNERMGRAVDFSQSKGVNGLKDSILGSYGLLGRDLEVEMCYWLIDGESEMVGKGAAPVEIATDTDYKIFKALHRTDKSCNVFVIFREIVGEKLIF
;
A
#
# COMPACT_ATOMS: atom_id res chain seq x y z
N MET A 1 37.06 -33.40 19.71
CA MET A 1 37.79 -32.35 18.96
C MET A 1 37.20 -31.01 19.35
N HIS A 2 37.97 -30.13 19.99
CA HIS A 2 37.60 -28.73 20.19
C HIS A 2 37.96 -27.93 18.94
N PRO A 3 37.13 -26.98 18.47
CA PRO A 3 37.55 -26.02 17.47
C PRO A 3 38.45 -24.95 18.13
N PRO A 4 39.53 -24.50 17.46
CA PRO A 4 40.40 -23.46 18.01
C PRO A 4 39.85 -22.05 17.76
N ASP A 5 40.14 -21.16 18.73
CA ASP A 5 39.78 -19.74 18.75
C ASP A 5 40.37 -18.95 17.56
N LEU A 6 39.49 -18.26 16.82
CA LEU A 6 39.88 -17.30 15.78
C LEU A 6 40.18 -15.93 16.40
N LYS A 7 41.48 -15.64 16.55
CA LYS A 7 41.99 -14.30 16.82
C LYS A 7 41.86 -13.43 15.57
N MET A 8 41.20 -12.29 15.73
CA MET A 8 41.15 -11.19 14.77
C MET A 8 42.55 -10.61 14.52
N LEU A 9 42.89 -10.37 13.26
CA LEU A 9 43.99 -9.48 12.86
C LEU A 9 43.49 -8.55 11.75
N GLU A 10 43.34 -7.27 12.10
CA GLU A 10 43.39 -6.14 11.15
C GLU A 10 44.87 -6.02 10.67
N THR A 11 45.30 -5.46 9.54
CA THR A 11 44.90 -4.21 8.88
C THR A 11 45.65 -4.10 7.52
N ASN A 12 44.97 -3.59 6.48
CA ASN A 12 45.44 -2.81 5.30
C ASN A 12 46.90 -2.90 4.78
N SER A 13 47.06 -3.16 3.47
CA SER A 13 47.86 -2.29 2.55
C SER A 13 47.80 -2.70 1.06
N GLY A 14 47.26 -1.80 0.23
CA GLY A 14 47.89 -1.30 -1.00
C GLY A 14 48.16 -2.17 -2.25
N VAL A 15 47.30 -1.96 -3.27
CA VAL A 15 47.62 -1.62 -4.69
C VAL A 15 48.03 -2.70 -5.74
N ARG A 16 47.21 -2.67 -6.82
CA ARG A 16 47.37 -3.03 -8.26
C ARG A 16 47.37 -4.49 -8.73
N GLY A 17 46.30 -4.81 -9.47
CA GLY A 17 46.28 -5.84 -10.51
C GLY A 17 44.90 -5.90 -11.17
N SER A 18 44.80 -5.39 -12.40
CA SER A 18 43.57 -5.24 -13.19
C SER A 18 42.87 -6.57 -13.54
N GLY A 19 41.55 -6.61 -13.43
CA GLY A 19 40.69 -7.66 -13.96
C GLY A 19 39.21 -7.31 -13.73
N GLY A 20 38.48 -7.06 -14.81
CA GLY A 20 37.20 -6.34 -14.79
C GLY A 20 36.06 -6.99 -14.01
N SER A 21 35.26 -6.14 -13.36
CA SER A 21 33.86 -6.37 -13.07
C SER A 21 33.17 -5.02 -12.92
N PHE A 22 32.09 -4.81 -13.66
CA PHE A 22 31.30 -3.58 -13.67
C PHE A 22 30.72 -3.31 -12.28
N ARG A 23 31.40 -2.46 -11.51
CA ARG A 23 30.91 -1.91 -10.25
C ARG A 23 30.38 -0.50 -10.52
N GLY A 24 29.07 -0.37 -10.71
CA GLY A 24 28.39 0.91 -10.72
C GLY A 24 28.70 1.65 -9.41
N LYS A 25 29.38 2.79 -9.51
CA LYS A 25 29.49 3.74 -8.40
C LYS A 25 28.11 4.36 -8.21
N SER A 26 27.30 3.80 -7.31
CA SER A 26 26.27 4.58 -6.65
C SER A 26 26.99 5.57 -5.73
N GLN A 27 27.34 6.72 -6.29
CA GLN A 27 27.59 7.91 -5.51
C GLN A 27 26.27 8.19 -4.78
N ALA A 28 26.25 7.93 -3.47
CA ALA A 28 25.16 8.37 -2.62
C ALA A 28 25.21 9.90 -2.59
N SER A 29 24.62 10.51 -3.61
CA SER A 29 24.13 11.88 -3.52
C SER A 29 23.13 11.84 -2.37
N SER A 30 23.52 12.34 -1.21
CA SER A 30 22.59 12.67 -0.13
C SER A 30 21.72 13.82 -0.65
N SER A 31 20.78 13.49 -1.52
CA SER A 31 19.64 14.36 -1.75
C SER A 31 18.88 14.34 -0.45
N ASN A 32 18.91 15.46 0.26
CA ASN A 32 17.94 15.77 1.30
C ASN A 32 16.56 15.85 0.62
N THR A 33 16.00 14.70 0.25
CA THR A 33 14.62 14.57 -0.21
C THR A 33 13.76 14.59 1.04
N THR A 34 13.44 15.81 1.46
CA THR A 34 12.16 16.17 2.06
C THR A 34 11.51 15.04 2.85
N GLU A 35 11.82 14.91 4.14
CA GLU A 35 11.05 14.12 5.12
C GLU A 35 9.59 14.65 5.31
N GLY A 36 9.06 15.39 4.33
CA GLY A 36 7.78 16.06 4.37
C GLY A 36 6.94 15.78 3.12
N ASN A 37 6.45 14.55 2.96
CA ASN A 37 5.21 14.27 2.20
C ASN A 37 4.61 12.86 2.38
N SER A 38 5.23 11.98 3.18
CA SER A 38 4.78 10.59 3.36
C SER A 38 3.48 10.44 4.15
N ARG A 39 2.98 11.52 4.78
CA ARG A 39 1.76 11.46 5.60
C ARG A 39 0.48 11.41 4.79
N SER A 40 0.51 11.88 3.54
CA SER A 40 -0.67 12.02 2.68
C SER A 40 -0.77 10.98 1.57
N HIS A 41 0.19 10.06 1.46
CA HIS A 41 0.12 8.99 0.48
C HIS A 41 -0.43 7.73 1.15
N VAL A 42 -1.37 7.04 0.48
CA VAL A 42 -1.85 5.71 0.88
C VAL A 42 -1.72 4.75 -0.28
N VAL A 43 -1.41 3.48 0.00
CA VAL A 43 -1.45 2.43 -1.01
C VAL A 43 -2.90 2.01 -1.22
N VAL A 44 -3.33 2.04 -2.47
CA VAL A 44 -4.67 1.71 -2.91
C VAL A 44 -4.61 0.46 -3.78
N MET A 45 -5.34 -0.59 -3.40
CA MET A 45 -5.40 -1.86 -4.09
C MET A 45 -6.79 -2.05 -4.72
N ALA A 46 -6.86 -2.20 -6.04
CA ALA A 46 -8.11 -2.52 -6.72
C ALA A 46 -8.34 -4.03 -6.73
N GLY A 47 -9.59 -4.46 -6.66
CA GLY A 47 -9.93 -5.88 -6.62
C GLY A 47 -11.36 -6.16 -6.19
N ARG A 48 -11.57 -7.32 -5.56
CA ARG A 48 -12.87 -7.78 -5.06
C ARG A 48 -12.71 -8.54 -3.75
N TRP A 49 -13.61 -8.24 -2.81
CA TRP A 49 -13.74 -9.01 -1.58
C TRP A 49 -14.43 -10.36 -1.82
N ILE A 50 -13.92 -11.38 -1.15
CA ILE A 50 -14.49 -12.73 -1.09
C ILE A 50 -14.73 -13.04 0.39
N MET A 51 -15.98 -13.24 0.76
CA MET A 51 -16.35 -13.80 2.06
C MET A 51 -16.62 -15.28 1.87
N TYR A 52 -15.92 -16.11 2.63
CA TYR A 52 -16.13 -17.56 2.65
C TYR A 52 -17.23 -17.93 3.66
N ASP A 53 -17.80 -19.12 3.48
CA ASP A 53 -18.85 -19.64 4.36
C ASP A 53 -18.40 -19.81 5.82
N ASN A 54 -17.08 -19.91 6.05
CA ASN A 54 -16.49 -19.97 7.39
C ASN A 54 -16.38 -18.58 8.08
N GLY A 55 -16.81 -17.51 7.41
CA GLY A 55 -16.72 -16.13 7.87
C GLY A 55 -15.35 -15.47 7.63
N GLY A 56 -14.42 -16.16 6.97
CA GLY A 56 -13.15 -15.60 6.55
C GLY A 56 -13.30 -14.66 5.36
N TRP A 57 -12.41 -13.67 5.29
CA TRP A 57 -12.36 -12.70 4.20
C TRP A 57 -11.02 -12.81 3.46
N ASP A 58 -11.08 -12.70 2.14
CA ASP A 58 -9.91 -12.55 1.26
C ASP A 58 -10.17 -11.44 0.24
N PHE A 59 -9.10 -10.83 -0.26
CA PHE A 59 -9.16 -9.80 -1.28
C PHE A 59 -8.44 -10.27 -2.54
N LYS A 60 -9.22 -10.55 -3.58
CA LYS A 60 -8.68 -10.89 -4.89
C LYS A 60 -8.31 -9.61 -5.64
N ILE A 61 -7.01 -9.39 -5.80
CA ILE A 61 -6.46 -8.24 -6.53
C ILE A 61 -6.88 -8.30 -8.00
N ASP A 62 -7.26 -7.14 -8.54
CA ASP A 62 -7.45 -6.93 -9.96
C ASP A 62 -6.06 -6.76 -10.63
N ASN A 63 -5.67 -7.78 -11.40
CA ASN A 63 -4.36 -7.79 -12.07
C ASN A 63 -4.24 -6.75 -13.19
N GLU A 64 -5.36 -6.28 -13.75
CA GLU A 64 -5.37 -5.23 -14.77
C GLU A 64 -5.23 -3.84 -14.14
N ARG A 65 -5.61 -3.71 -12.86
CA ARG A 65 -5.57 -2.48 -12.08
C ARG A 65 -4.61 -2.61 -10.92
N MET A 66 -3.31 -2.67 -11.24
CA MET A 66 -2.25 -2.74 -10.24
C MET A 66 -2.34 -1.62 -9.19
N GLY A 67 -1.93 -1.94 -7.97
CA GLY A 67 -1.95 -1.02 -6.83
C GLY A 67 -1.23 0.31 -7.09
N ARG A 68 -1.76 1.39 -6.51
CA ARG A 68 -1.27 2.76 -6.69
C ARG A 68 -0.95 3.40 -5.36
N ALA A 69 0.14 4.17 -5.29
CA ALA A 69 0.33 5.13 -4.21
C ALA A 69 -0.45 6.41 -4.57
N VAL A 70 -1.47 6.73 -3.77
CA VAL A 70 -2.37 7.85 -4.01
C VAL A 70 -2.10 8.96 -3.00
N ASP A 71 -1.70 10.13 -3.50
CA ASP A 71 -1.67 11.35 -2.68
C ASP A 71 -3.10 11.85 -2.47
N PHE A 72 -3.49 12.00 -1.22
CA PHE A 72 -4.76 12.59 -0.81
C PHE A 72 -4.57 13.83 0.08
N SER A 73 -3.42 14.50 -0.05
CA SER A 73 -3.09 15.73 0.71
C SER A 73 -4.18 16.80 0.62
N GLN A 74 -4.77 16.97 -0.57
CA GLN A 74 -5.82 17.95 -0.84
C GLN A 74 -7.24 17.44 -0.54
N SER A 75 -7.41 16.16 -0.21
CA SER A 75 -8.72 15.59 0.07
C SER A 75 -9.29 16.14 1.38
N LYS A 76 -10.48 16.75 1.29
CA LYS A 76 -11.22 17.30 2.43
C LYS A 76 -12.29 16.36 2.99
N GLY A 77 -12.58 15.27 2.28
CA GLY A 77 -13.69 14.35 2.60
C GLY A 77 -13.63 13.08 1.76
N VAL A 78 -14.62 12.20 1.93
CA VAL A 78 -14.69 10.90 1.24
C VAL A 78 -14.68 11.05 -0.28
N ASN A 79 -15.41 12.03 -0.82
CA ASN A 79 -15.43 12.30 -2.26
C ASN A 79 -14.08 12.78 -2.79
N GLY A 80 -13.36 13.63 -2.03
CA GLY A 80 -12.03 14.06 -2.43
C GLY A 80 -11.01 12.91 -2.46
N LEU A 81 -11.17 11.92 -1.56
CA LEU A 81 -10.36 10.70 -1.60
C LEU A 81 -10.72 9.86 -2.84
N LYS A 82 -12.01 9.67 -3.10
CA LYS A 82 -12.51 8.97 -4.29
C LYS A 82 -12.00 9.60 -5.58
N ASP A 83 -12.03 10.93 -5.71
CA ASP A 83 -11.51 11.65 -6.87
C ASP A 83 -9.99 11.46 -7.03
N SER A 84 -9.24 11.48 -5.92
CA SER A 84 -7.79 11.24 -5.93
C SER A 84 -7.47 9.83 -6.42
N ILE A 85 -8.25 8.83 -5.97
CA ILE A 85 -8.14 7.45 -6.41
C ILE A 85 -8.48 7.33 -7.91
N LEU A 86 -9.64 7.82 -8.34
CA LEU A 86 -10.04 7.79 -9.74
C LEU A 86 -9.01 8.47 -10.64
N GLY A 87 -8.43 9.59 -10.20
CA GLY A 87 -7.36 10.29 -10.92
C GLY A 87 -6.12 9.42 -11.08
N SER A 88 -5.70 8.72 -10.02
CA SER A 88 -4.53 7.83 -10.06
C SER A 88 -4.69 6.59 -10.96
N TYR A 89 -5.94 6.16 -11.20
CA TYR A 89 -6.27 5.06 -12.11
C TYR A 89 -6.68 5.53 -13.51
N GLY A 90 -6.74 6.85 -13.79
CA GLY A 90 -7.17 7.38 -15.08
C GLY A 90 -8.67 7.19 -15.36
N LEU A 91 -9.49 7.18 -14.30
CA LEU A 91 -10.93 6.87 -14.34
C LEU A 91 -11.83 8.08 -14.02
N LEU A 92 -11.26 9.28 -13.86
CA LEU A 92 -12.04 10.50 -13.64
C LEU A 92 -13.04 10.75 -14.77
N GLY A 93 -14.26 11.14 -14.41
CA GLY A 93 -15.34 11.46 -15.36
C GLY A 93 -16.04 10.24 -15.96
N ARG A 94 -15.68 9.03 -15.56
CA ARG A 94 -16.43 7.82 -15.91
C ARG A 94 -17.61 7.61 -14.96
N ASP A 95 -18.70 7.05 -15.46
CA ASP A 95 -19.83 6.60 -14.64
C ASP A 95 -19.49 5.29 -13.92
N LEU A 96 -18.86 5.46 -12.75
CA LEU A 96 -18.39 4.37 -11.91
C LEU A 96 -18.92 4.53 -10.48
N GLU A 97 -19.43 3.43 -9.94
CA GLU A 97 -19.51 3.26 -8.49
C GLU A 97 -18.13 2.85 -7.97
N VAL A 98 -17.76 3.42 -6.82
CA VAL A 98 -16.47 3.15 -6.18
C VAL A 98 -16.75 2.88 -4.72
N GLU A 99 -16.57 1.63 -4.33
CA GLU A 99 -16.61 1.19 -2.93
C GLU A 99 -15.18 1.26 -2.39
N MET A 100 -15.00 1.88 -1.23
CA MET A 100 -13.71 2.04 -0.58
C MET A 100 -13.77 1.44 0.81
N CYS A 101 -12.73 0.73 1.21
CA CYS A 101 -12.61 0.19 2.55
C CYS A 101 -11.15 0.10 2.96
N TYR A 102 -10.90 -0.07 4.25
CA TYR A 102 -9.59 -0.42 4.79
C TYR A 102 -9.73 -1.68 5.61
N TRP A 103 -8.63 -2.41 5.77
CA TRP A 103 -8.60 -3.63 6.54
C TRP A 103 -7.64 -3.51 7.70
N LEU A 104 -8.17 -3.67 8.91
CA LEU A 104 -7.38 -3.72 10.13
C LEU A 104 -6.89 -5.15 10.31
N ILE A 105 -5.62 -5.39 9.99
CA ILE A 105 -4.97 -6.66 10.29
C ILE A 105 -4.46 -6.55 11.73
N ASP A 106 -5.25 -7.00 12.69
CA ASP A 106 -4.75 -7.28 14.03
C ASP A 106 -4.07 -8.65 14.04
N GLY A 107 -2.78 -8.68 14.37
CA GLY A 107 -1.96 -9.90 14.36
C GLY A 107 -2.49 -11.02 15.27
N GLU A 108 -3.45 -10.74 16.15
CA GLU A 108 -4.15 -11.73 16.98
C GLU A 108 -5.34 -12.40 16.25
N SER A 109 -5.98 -11.71 15.30
CA SER A 109 -7.16 -12.18 14.55
C SER A 109 -6.83 -13.21 13.48
N GLU A 110 -5.65 -13.10 12.86
CA GLU A 110 -5.09 -14.16 12.00
C GLU A 110 -4.89 -15.48 12.76
N MET A 111 -4.48 -15.43 14.03
CA MET A 111 -4.23 -16.63 14.83
C MET A 111 -5.51 -17.40 15.21
N VAL A 112 -6.68 -16.74 15.12
CA VAL A 112 -8.00 -17.33 15.40
C VAL A 112 -8.74 -17.71 14.10
N GLY A 113 -8.15 -17.45 12.92
CA GLY A 113 -8.70 -17.83 11.62
C GLY A 113 -9.98 -17.08 11.21
N LYS A 114 -10.31 -15.98 11.90
CA LYS A 114 -11.45 -15.11 11.60
C LYS A 114 -10.94 -13.71 11.32
N GLY A 115 -10.43 -13.48 10.12
CA GLY A 115 -10.07 -12.13 9.70
C GLY A 115 -11.25 -11.18 9.88
N ALA A 116 -11.00 -10.00 10.46
CA ALA A 116 -12.04 -8.97 10.63
C ALA A 116 -12.66 -8.62 9.27
N ALA A 117 -13.95 -8.25 9.24
CA ALA A 117 -14.53 -7.75 8.00
C ALA A 117 -13.84 -6.43 7.58
N PRO A 118 -13.70 -6.16 6.28
CA PRO A 118 -13.20 -4.87 5.81
C PRO A 118 -14.12 -3.73 6.29
N VAL A 119 -13.52 -2.62 6.70
CA VAL A 119 -14.24 -1.46 7.23
C VAL A 119 -14.45 -0.45 6.11
N GLU A 120 -15.70 -0.15 5.82
CA GLU A 120 -16.08 0.75 4.73
C GLU A 120 -15.70 2.22 5.00
N ILE A 121 -15.38 2.96 3.94
CA ILE A 121 -15.19 4.40 3.92
C ILE A 121 -16.26 5.01 3.02
N ALA A 122 -17.50 5.10 3.52
CA ALA A 122 -18.65 5.59 2.75
C ALA A 122 -18.96 7.06 3.04
N THR A 123 -18.64 7.54 4.24
CA THR A 123 -18.99 8.88 4.72
C THR A 123 -17.78 9.72 5.09
N ASP A 124 -17.98 11.03 5.24
CA ASP A 124 -16.94 11.93 5.76
C ASP A 124 -16.50 11.59 7.19
N THR A 125 -17.35 10.95 7.97
CA THR A 125 -17.00 10.45 9.31
C THR A 125 -16.01 9.28 9.17
N ASP A 126 -16.30 8.32 8.30
CA ASP A 126 -15.42 7.17 8.05
C ASP A 126 -14.08 7.64 7.49
N TYR A 127 -14.09 8.61 6.57
CA TYR A 127 -12.88 9.23 6.04
C TYR A 127 -12.03 9.86 7.16
N LYS A 128 -12.63 10.56 8.12
CA LYS A 128 -11.90 11.13 9.26
C LYS A 128 -11.27 10.05 10.13
N ILE A 129 -11.99 8.94 10.37
CA ILE A 129 -11.48 7.79 11.12
C ILE A 129 -10.30 7.16 10.38
N PHE A 130 -10.47 6.82 9.10
CA PHE A 130 -9.39 6.32 8.24
C PHE A 130 -8.19 7.26 8.23
N LYS A 131 -8.39 8.56 8.07
CA LYS A 131 -7.31 9.55 8.05
C LYS A 131 -6.57 9.63 9.39
N ALA A 132 -7.27 9.50 10.51
CA ALA A 132 -6.66 9.45 11.83
C ALA A 132 -5.82 8.17 11.99
N LEU A 133 -6.38 7.02 11.60
CA LEU A 133 -5.70 5.72 11.62
C LEU A 133 -4.46 5.70 10.72
N HIS A 134 -4.57 6.17 9.48
CA HIS A 134 -3.45 6.21 8.54
C HIS A 134 -2.31 7.14 9.02
N ARG A 135 -2.62 8.13 9.87
CA ARG A 135 -1.58 8.97 10.47
C ARG A 135 -0.78 8.21 11.53
N THR A 136 -1.40 7.28 12.22
CA THR A 136 -0.79 6.48 13.29
C THR A 136 -0.17 5.19 12.77
N ASP A 137 -0.75 4.59 11.73
CA ASP A 137 -0.33 3.32 11.15
C ASP A 137 -0.30 3.41 9.62
N LYS A 138 0.91 3.27 9.06
CA LYS A 138 1.16 3.35 7.61
C LYS A 138 0.97 2.02 6.87
N SER A 139 0.68 0.94 7.59
CA SER A 139 0.31 -0.35 6.99
C SER A 139 -1.17 -0.40 6.56
N CYS A 140 -1.96 0.58 6.99
CA CYS A 140 -3.36 0.72 6.61
C CYS A 140 -3.49 1.08 5.12
N ASN A 141 -3.82 0.09 4.31
CA ASN A 141 -4.07 0.24 2.88
C ASN A 141 -5.56 0.45 2.62
N VAL A 142 -5.87 1.14 1.53
CA VAL A 142 -7.25 1.26 1.04
C VAL A 142 -7.48 0.22 -0.06
N PHE A 143 -8.57 -0.51 0.05
CA PHE A 143 -9.03 -1.47 -0.94
C PHE A 143 -10.23 -0.89 -1.65
N VAL A 144 -10.24 -0.98 -2.99
CA VAL A 144 -11.28 -0.38 -3.82
C VAL A 144 -11.89 -1.39 -4.78
N ILE A 145 -13.19 -1.26 -4.95
CA ILE A 145 -13.95 -1.96 -5.99
C ILE A 145 -14.49 -0.90 -6.93
N PHE A 146 -14.13 -1.00 -8.21
CA PHE A 146 -14.70 -0.19 -9.28
C PHE A 146 -15.84 -0.98 -9.94
N ARG A 147 -17.04 -0.41 -10.03
CA ARG A 147 -18.17 -1.01 -10.74
C ARG A 147 -18.63 -0.06 -11.83
N GLU A 148 -18.57 -0.52 -13.07
CA GLU A 148 -18.96 0.30 -14.22
C GLU A 148 -20.48 0.28 -14.38
N ILE A 149 -21.06 1.46 -14.58
CA ILE A 149 -22.49 1.60 -14.84
C ILE A 149 -22.67 1.60 -16.36
N VAL A 150 -23.23 0.52 -16.89
CA VAL A 150 -23.57 0.41 -18.33
C VAL A 150 -25.09 0.41 -18.45
N GLY A 151 -25.65 1.56 -18.83
CA GLY A 151 -27.10 1.80 -18.77
C GLY A 151 -27.58 1.92 -17.33
N GLU A 152 -28.57 1.12 -16.93
CA GLU A 152 -29.06 1.03 -15.54
C GLU A 152 -28.47 -0.17 -14.76
N LYS A 153 -27.40 -0.80 -15.27
CA LYS A 153 -26.81 -2.01 -14.67
C LYS A 153 -25.35 -1.81 -14.28
N LEU A 154 -25.01 -2.35 -13.11
CA LEU A 154 -23.63 -2.45 -12.63
C LEU A 154 -22.94 -3.68 -13.25
N ILE A 155 -21.75 -3.47 -13.81
CA ILE A 155 -20.87 -4.52 -14.33
C ILE A 155 -19.60 -4.57 -13.47
N PHE A 156 -19.14 -5.79 -13.18
CA PHE A 156 -18.00 -6.11 -12.33
C PHE A 156 -16.78 -6.50 -13.16
#